data_AF-A0A5C7H2T9-F1
#
_entry.id   AF-A0A5C7H2T9-F1
#
_cell.length_a   1.000
_cell.length_b   1.000
_cell.length_c   1.000
_cell.angle_alpha   90.00
_cell.angle_beta   90.00
_cell.angle_gamma   90.00
#
_symmetry.space_group_name_H-M   'P 1'
#
loop_
_entity.id
_entity.type
_entity.pdbx_description
1 polymer ?
#
loop_
_entity_poly.entity_id
_entity_poly.type
_entity_poly.pdbx_seq_one_letter_code
_entity_poly.pdbx_strand_id
1 'polypeptide(L)'
;MATATSSSLVKTYLNTFFTAKPSSTAIYPRSLSTLQPTQKRKRKSSSVCMVMEKKREDNIELFEKQQNVVEAENRVTAVSRAEQRLARKRSERQTYLVAAIMSSLGISSMAVLSVYYRFSWQMEGGELQLVEMFGTFALSVGAAVGMEFWARWAHRALWHASLWHMHESHHRPRDGPFELNDVFAITNALPAIALLSYGFFNKGLIPGLCFGAGLGITVFGMAYMFVHDGLVHRRFPVGPIADVPYLRRVAAAHQLHHSEKFYGLPYGLFMGPQEIEEAGGREELEKEIQRLTKRSKGSQ
;
A
#
# COMPACT_ATOMS: atom_id res chain seq x y z
N MET A 1 -8.09 -21.02 -51.00
CA MET A 1 -6.64 -21.04 -51.29
C MET A 1 -6.12 -19.63 -51.04
N ALA A 2 -5.22 -19.29 -50.12
CA ALA A 2 -4.40 -19.95 -49.09
C ALA A 2 -4.13 -18.84 -48.02
N THR A 3 -4.44 -18.97 -46.73
CA THR A 3 -3.63 -19.50 -45.60
C THR A 3 -2.10 -19.36 -45.67
N ALA A 4 -1.53 -18.55 -44.77
CA ALA A 4 -0.27 -18.77 -44.00
C ALA A 4 -0.06 -17.56 -43.04
N THR A 5 -0.27 -17.63 -41.71
CA THR A 5 0.53 -18.17 -40.59
C THR A 5 1.88 -17.47 -40.29
N SER A 6 1.86 -16.67 -39.22
CA SER A 6 2.80 -16.51 -38.08
C SER A 6 4.17 -17.21 -38.10
N SER A 7 5.23 -16.50 -37.69
CA SER A 7 6.07 -16.87 -36.52
C SER A 7 7.23 -15.90 -36.25
N SER A 8 7.36 -15.54 -34.96
CA SER A 8 8.55 -15.22 -34.14
C SER A 8 9.70 -14.38 -34.70
N LEU A 9 10.13 -13.36 -33.93
CA LEU A 9 11.54 -13.14 -33.60
C LEU A 9 11.63 -12.38 -32.26
N VAL A 10 12.14 -13.08 -31.23
CA VAL A 10 12.47 -12.60 -29.89
C VAL A 10 14.00 -12.69 -29.73
N LYS A 11 14.58 -11.73 -28.98
CA LYS A 11 16.01 -11.47 -28.67
C LYS A 11 16.70 -10.65 -29.77
N THR A 12 17.30 -9.48 -29.49
CA THR A 12 18.47 -9.23 -28.63
C THR A 12 18.64 -7.68 -28.63
N TYR A 13 18.93 -6.95 -27.55
CA TYR A 13 20.28 -6.63 -27.06
C TYR A 13 20.24 -5.67 -25.86
N LEU A 14 21.16 -5.92 -24.93
CA LEU A 14 21.49 -5.21 -23.69
C LEU A 14 22.32 -3.93 -23.91
N ASN A 15 22.44 -3.17 -22.79
CA ASN A 15 23.41 -2.13 -22.40
C ASN A 15 22.76 -0.72 -22.36
N THR A 16 22.89 0.10 -21.31
CA THR A 16 23.93 0.29 -20.27
C THR A 16 23.30 1.22 -19.21
N PHE A 17 23.55 1.08 -17.91
CA PHE A 17 24.28 2.05 -17.07
C PHE A 17 24.11 1.61 -15.59
N PHE A 18 25.13 0.96 -15.04
CA PHE A 18 25.26 0.72 -13.60
C PHE A 18 26.29 1.70 -13.05
N THR A 19 25.89 2.57 -12.13
CA THR A 19 26.81 3.42 -11.35
C THR A 19 27.03 2.79 -9.98
N ALA A 20 28.29 2.43 -9.70
CA ALA A 20 28.74 1.85 -8.45
C ALA A 20 28.92 2.93 -7.36
N LYS A 21 28.57 2.61 -6.11
CA LYS A 21 28.87 3.43 -4.90
C LYS A 21 30.28 3.13 -4.38
N PRO A 22 31.03 4.12 -3.86
CA PRO A 22 32.33 3.87 -3.23
C PRO A 22 32.22 3.60 -1.72
N SER A 23 32.91 2.56 -1.27
CA SER A 23 33.27 2.30 0.14
C SER A 23 34.51 3.12 0.51
N SER A 24 34.53 3.75 1.70
CA SER A 24 35.74 4.40 2.23
C SER A 24 36.15 3.79 3.56
N THR A 25 37.44 3.47 3.61
CA THR A 25 38.19 2.68 4.59
C THR A 25 38.70 3.59 5.70
N ALA A 26 38.50 3.21 6.97
CA ALA A 26 39.05 3.93 8.12
C ALA A 26 40.52 3.55 8.36
N ILE A 27 41.37 4.58 8.44
CA ILE A 27 42.81 4.53 8.72
C ILE A 27 43.02 4.66 10.23
N TYR A 28 43.76 3.72 10.84
CA TYR A 28 44.33 3.88 12.19
C TYR A 28 45.85 4.05 12.07
N PRO A 29 46.48 5.01 12.76
CA PRO A 29 47.94 5.05 12.83
C PRO A 29 48.47 4.16 13.94
N ARG A 30 49.47 3.37 13.57
CA ARG A 30 50.33 2.56 14.42
C ARG A 30 51.53 3.44 14.83
N SER A 31 51.84 3.50 16.13
CA SER A 31 53.10 4.04 16.62
C SER A 31 53.79 2.99 17.47
N LEU A 32 55.09 2.80 17.20
CA LEU A 32 55.97 1.77 17.73
C LEU A 32 57.00 2.42 18.66
N SER A 33 57.64 1.57 19.49
CA SER A 33 59.00 1.73 20.07
C SER A 33 59.04 2.44 21.46
N THR A 34 59.83 2.09 22.49
CA THR A 34 60.78 0.99 22.79
C THR A 34 61.17 1.05 24.30
N LEU A 35 61.79 -0.03 24.83
CA LEU A 35 62.76 -0.10 25.96
C LEU A 35 62.27 -0.32 27.43
N GLN A 36 62.16 -1.61 27.81
CA GLN A 36 62.94 -2.41 28.81
C GLN A 36 63.51 -1.82 30.15
N PRO A 37 63.88 -2.66 31.15
CA PRO A 37 63.20 -2.76 32.45
C PRO A 37 64.09 -2.44 33.68
N THR A 38 63.52 -2.09 34.84
CA THR A 38 64.24 -2.19 36.12
C THR A 38 63.38 -2.56 37.34
N GLN A 39 63.91 -3.57 38.04
CA GLN A 39 63.93 -3.78 39.49
C GLN A 39 62.64 -4.08 40.29
N LYS A 40 62.59 -5.37 40.68
CA LYS A 40 61.87 -5.91 41.84
C LYS A 40 62.22 -5.16 43.12
N ARG A 41 61.20 -4.64 43.81
CA ARG A 41 61.26 -4.33 45.24
C ARG A 41 60.15 -5.08 45.96
N LYS A 42 60.50 -6.18 46.64
CA LYS A 42 59.62 -6.89 47.57
C LYS A 42 59.32 -5.96 48.75
N ARG A 43 58.05 -5.57 48.94
CA ARG A 43 57.56 -4.99 50.18
C ARG A 43 56.43 -5.86 50.73
N LYS A 44 56.60 -6.32 51.97
CA LYS A 44 55.57 -7.00 52.77
C LYS A 44 54.39 -6.04 52.96
N SER A 45 53.19 -6.45 52.54
CA SER A 45 51.93 -5.83 52.97
C SER A 45 50.79 -6.83 52.75
N SER A 46 50.55 -7.70 53.71
CA SER A 46 49.53 -8.77 53.58
C SER A 46 48.23 -8.48 54.33
N SER A 47 48.10 -7.35 55.03
CA SER A 47 46.86 -6.94 55.71
C SER A 47 46.18 -5.72 55.08
N VAL A 48 46.93 -4.84 54.40
CA VAL A 48 46.36 -3.68 53.68
C VAL A 48 45.82 -4.09 52.31
N CYS A 49 46.40 -5.12 51.68
CA CYS A 49 45.96 -5.61 50.38
C CYS A 49 44.54 -6.20 50.41
N MET A 50 44.19 -7.01 51.43
CA MET A 50 42.86 -7.60 51.57
C MET A 50 41.75 -6.57 51.83
N VAL A 51 42.01 -5.53 52.63
CA VAL A 51 41.01 -4.48 52.92
C VAL A 51 40.79 -3.60 51.67
N MET A 52 41.84 -3.38 50.88
CA MET A 52 41.72 -2.66 49.60
C MET A 52 41.07 -3.50 48.50
N GLU A 53 41.33 -4.81 48.44
CA GLU A 53 40.63 -5.74 47.54
C GLU A 53 39.15 -5.84 47.87
N LYS A 54 38.79 -6.05 49.15
CA LYS A 54 37.39 -6.10 49.58
C LYS A 54 36.65 -4.78 49.28
N LYS A 55 37.26 -3.63 49.57
CA LYS A 55 36.70 -2.32 49.22
C LYS A 55 36.59 -2.12 47.71
N ARG A 56 37.46 -2.72 46.90
CA ARG A 56 37.41 -2.65 45.44
C ARG A 56 36.32 -3.55 44.89
N GLU A 57 36.15 -4.76 45.43
CA GLU A 57 35.07 -5.69 45.11
C GLU A 57 33.71 -5.10 45.49
N ASP A 58 33.56 -4.56 46.70
CA ASP A 58 32.34 -3.88 47.16
C ASP A 58 31.98 -2.69 46.25
N ASN A 59 32.97 -1.94 45.76
CA ASN A 59 32.76 -0.83 44.82
C ASN A 59 32.40 -1.29 43.41
N ILE A 60 32.96 -2.42 42.93
CA ILE A 60 32.61 -3.01 41.63
C ILE A 60 31.17 -3.55 41.68
N GLU A 61 30.80 -4.24 42.75
CA GLU A 61 29.46 -4.77 42.96
C GLU A 61 28.42 -3.63 43.08
N LEU A 62 28.78 -2.53 43.75
CA LEU A 62 27.94 -1.33 43.80
C LEU A 62 27.77 -0.68 42.41
N PHE A 63 28.84 -0.63 41.61
CA PHE A 63 28.79 -0.09 40.25
C PHE A 63 27.94 -0.95 39.30
N GLU A 64 28.09 -2.27 39.36
CA GLU A 64 27.27 -3.22 38.59
C GLU A 64 25.79 -3.14 39.01
N LYS A 65 25.52 -3.04 40.31
CA LYS A 65 24.16 -2.86 40.82
C LYS A 65 23.54 -1.54 40.32
N GLN A 66 24.32 -0.46 40.30
CA GLN A 66 23.87 0.84 39.82
C GLN A 66 23.64 0.83 38.30
N GLN A 67 24.49 0.15 37.53
CA GLN A 67 24.33 0.00 36.09
C GLN A 67 23.11 -0.87 35.73
N ASN A 68 22.86 -1.95 36.48
CA ASN A 68 21.67 -2.79 36.33
C ASN A 68 20.38 -2.02 36.67
N VAL A 69 20.40 -1.13 37.67
CA VAL A 69 19.24 -0.27 38.01
C VAL A 69 18.95 0.72 36.88
N VAL A 70 19.98 1.37 36.33
CA VAL A 70 19.82 2.31 35.20
C VAL A 70 19.33 1.58 33.94
N GLU A 71 19.83 0.36 33.68
CA GLU A 71 19.35 -0.44 32.55
C GLU A 71 17.90 -0.90 32.74
N ALA A 72 17.52 -1.30 33.96
CA ALA A 72 16.14 -1.63 34.29
C ALA A 72 15.21 -0.41 34.14
N GLU A 73 15.62 0.77 34.62
CA GLU A 73 14.85 2.01 34.49
C GLU A 73 14.68 2.46 33.02
N ASN A 74 15.74 2.31 32.21
CA ASN A 74 15.69 2.56 30.78
C ASN A 74 14.76 1.58 30.05
N ARG A 75 14.76 0.29 30.43
CA ARG A 75 13.83 -0.72 29.89
C ARG A 75 12.38 -0.40 30.27
N VAL A 76 12.11 -0.03 31.52
CA VAL A 76 10.77 0.37 31.98
C VAL A 76 10.30 1.63 31.23
N THR A 77 11.18 2.61 31.05
CA THR A 77 10.87 3.83 30.28
C THR A 77 10.61 3.52 28.81
N ALA A 78 11.38 2.61 28.20
CA ALA A 78 11.18 2.17 26.83
C ALA A 78 9.86 1.40 26.64
N VAL A 79 9.50 0.51 27.58
CA VAL A 79 8.22 -0.20 27.61
C VAL A 79 7.07 0.80 27.78
N SER A 80 7.16 1.74 28.73
CA SER A 80 6.15 2.79 28.94
C SER A 80 5.95 3.66 27.69
N ARG A 81 7.04 4.07 27.03
CA ARG A 81 6.97 4.80 25.75
C ARG A 81 6.35 3.94 24.63
N ALA A 82 6.64 2.64 24.60
CA ALA A 82 6.05 1.72 23.64
C ALA A 82 4.54 1.53 23.88
N GLU A 83 4.11 1.42 25.13
CA GLU A 83 2.70 1.35 25.53
C GLU A 83 1.95 2.65 25.21
N GLN A 84 2.53 3.82 25.51
CA GLN A 84 1.96 5.11 25.12
C GLN A 84 1.82 5.24 23.60
N ARG A 85 2.82 4.79 22.84
CA ARG A 85 2.77 4.74 21.36
C ARG A 85 1.68 3.77 20.87
N LEU A 86 1.52 2.61 21.50
CA LEU A 86 0.48 1.64 21.16
C LEU A 86 -0.91 2.19 21.45
N ALA A 87 -1.09 2.81 22.63
CA ALA A 87 -2.34 3.44 23.05
C ALA A 87 -2.73 4.58 22.09
N ARG A 88 -1.77 5.43 21.72
CA ARG A 88 -1.95 6.48 20.70
C ARG A 88 -2.33 5.92 19.34
N LYS A 89 -1.64 4.87 18.86
CA LYS A 89 -2.02 4.19 17.61
C LYS A 89 -3.42 3.59 17.68
N ARG A 90 -3.83 3.06 18.84
CA ARG A 90 -5.17 2.50 19.04
C ARG A 90 -6.23 3.60 19.02
N SER A 91 -6.03 4.72 19.72
CA SER A 91 -6.97 5.84 19.70
C SER A 91 -7.05 6.49 18.32
N GLU A 92 -5.93 6.68 17.64
CA GLU A 92 -5.90 7.15 16.24
C GLU A 92 -6.71 6.22 15.34
N ARG A 93 -6.49 4.89 15.40
CA ARG A 93 -7.28 3.90 14.64
C ARG A 93 -8.77 3.96 14.94
N GLN A 94 -9.16 4.16 16.20
CA GLN A 94 -10.56 4.30 16.58
C GLN A 94 -11.18 5.57 16.00
N THR A 95 -10.49 6.70 16.10
CA THR A 95 -10.94 7.97 15.50
C THR A 95 -11.06 7.84 13.98
N TYR A 96 -10.07 7.23 13.31
CA TYR A 96 -10.14 6.96 11.87
C TYR A 96 -11.30 6.03 11.50
N LEU A 97 -11.56 5.00 12.31
CA LEU A 97 -12.67 4.08 12.07
C LEU A 97 -14.02 4.81 12.17
N VAL A 98 -14.23 5.61 13.23
CA VAL A 98 -15.47 6.38 13.40
C VAL A 98 -15.63 7.39 12.27
N ALA A 99 -14.58 8.12 11.93
CA ALA A 99 -14.60 9.07 10.81
C ALA A 99 -14.93 8.36 9.48
N ALA A 100 -14.35 7.19 9.23
CA ALA A 100 -14.61 6.40 8.03
C ALA A 100 -16.06 5.87 7.98
N ILE A 101 -16.63 5.43 9.10
CA ILE A 101 -18.02 4.98 9.17
C ILE A 101 -18.95 6.16 8.88
N MET A 102 -18.76 7.29 9.57
CA MET A 102 -19.60 8.47 9.40
C MET A 102 -19.51 9.04 7.98
N SER A 103 -18.31 9.13 7.40
CA SER A 103 -18.13 9.61 6.03
C SER A 103 -18.72 8.65 5.01
N SER A 104 -18.54 7.33 5.19
CA SER A 104 -19.11 6.32 4.29
C SER A 104 -20.63 6.34 4.32
N LEU A 105 -21.25 6.47 5.50
CA LEU A 105 -22.70 6.62 5.63
C LEU A 105 -23.20 7.90 4.97
N GLY A 106 -22.52 9.03 5.20
CA GLY A 106 -22.89 10.31 4.61
C GLY A 106 -22.78 10.31 3.09
N ILE A 107 -21.66 9.86 2.53
CA ILE A 107 -21.42 9.79 1.09
C ILE A 107 -22.38 8.79 0.43
N SER A 108 -22.59 7.62 1.04
CA SER A 108 -23.51 6.62 0.49
C SER A 108 -24.95 7.12 0.50
N SER A 109 -25.38 7.77 1.59
CA SER A 109 -26.71 8.36 1.66
C SER A 109 -26.87 9.45 0.61
N MET A 110 -25.91 10.36 0.49
CA MET A 110 -25.92 11.42 -0.53
C MET A 110 -26.00 10.83 -1.94
N ALA A 111 -25.19 9.81 -2.25
CA ALA A 111 -25.22 9.14 -3.55
C ALA A 111 -26.58 8.50 -3.85
N VAL A 112 -27.15 7.78 -2.88
CA VAL A 112 -28.49 7.17 -3.01
C VAL A 112 -29.55 8.24 -3.23
N LEU A 113 -29.54 9.32 -2.44
CA LEU A 113 -30.47 10.44 -2.63
C LEU A 113 -30.28 11.11 -3.99
N SER A 114 -29.04 11.36 -4.43
CA SER A 114 -28.76 11.97 -5.73
C SER A 114 -29.29 11.12 -6.89
N VAL A 115 -29.07 9.80 -6.85
CA VAL A 115 -29.62 8.88 -7.84
C VAL A 115 -31.14 8.87 -7.76
N TYR A 116 -31.72 8.76 -6.57
CA TYR A 116 -33.17 8.78 -6.37
C TYR A 116 -33.81 10.05 -6.95
N TYR A 117 -33.31 11.24 -6.58
CA TYR A 117 -33.81 12.51 -7.11
C TYR A 117 -33.62 12.61 -8.61
N ARG A 118 -32.48 12.15 -9.14
CA ARG A 118 -32.23 12.20 -10.59
C ARG A 118 -33.24 11.37 -11.37
N PHE A 119 -33.53 10.16 -10.90
CA PHE A 119 -34.52 9.27 -11.50
C PHE A 119 -35.95 9.78 -11.27
N SER A 120 -36.30 10.26 -10.07
CA SER A 120 -37.61 10.86 -9.81
C SER A 120 -37.89 12.03 -10.76
N TRP A 121 -36.89 12.88 -10.98
CA TRP A 121 -37.00 14.03 -11.90
C TRP A 121 -37.03 13.62 -13.37
N GLN A 122 -36.35 12.53 -13.72
CA GLN A 122 -36.47 11.84 -15.01
C GLN A 122 -37.90 11.35 -15.22
N MET A 123 -38.54 10.85 -14.16
CA MET A 123 -39.84 10.22 -14.25
C MET A 123 -41.00 11.19 -14.51
N GLU A 124 -40.77 12.48 -14.29
CA GLU A 124 -41.71 13.57 -14.55
C GLU A 124 -41.61 14.10 -16.00
N GLY A 125 -40.61 13.69 -16.78
CA GLY A 125 -40.39 14.12 -18.16
C GLY A 125 -41.18 13.30 -19.20
N GLY A 126 -41.53 13.90 -20.34
CA GLY A 126 -42.36 13.30 -21.40
C GLY A 126 -41.74 12.15 -22.22
N GLU A 127 -42.14 12.01 -23.49
CA GLU A 127 -42.03 10.80 -24.34
C GLU A 127 -40.64 10.09 -24.45
N LEU A 128 -39.52 10.72 -24.11
CA LEU A 128 -38.17 10.14 -24.21
C LEU A 128 -37.60 9.56 -22.89
N GLN A 129 -38.40 9.52 -21.84
CA GLN A 129 -38.02 9.09 -20.49
C GLN A 129 -37.38 7.70 -20.41
N LEU A 130 -37.96 6.69 -21.08
CA LEU A 130 -37.42 5.32 -21.06
C LEU A 130 -36.04 5.23 -21.72
N VAL A 131 -35.84 5.95 -22.81
CA VAL A 131 -34.55 5.98 -23.53
C VAL A 131 -33.49 6.66 -22.67
N GLU A 132 -33.84 7.74 -21.99
CA GLU A 132 -32.94 8.42 -21.07
C GLU A 132 -32.55 7.54 -19.87
N MET A 133 -33.51 6.86 -19.24
CA MET A 133 -33.24 5.95 -18.12
C MET A 133 -32.38 4.76 -18.55
N PHE A 134 -32.72 4.13 -19.68
CA PHE A 134 -31.93 3.02 -20.23
C PHE A 134 -30.52 3.49 -20.60
N GLY A 135 -30.39 4.63 -21.26
CA GLY A 135 -29.10 5.23 -21.60
C GLY A 135 -28.26 5.53 -20.36
N THR A 136 -28.86 6.11 -19.32
CA THR A 136 -28.21 6.40 -18.04
C THR A 136 -27.67 5.11 -17.41
N PHE A 137 -28.50 4.06 -17.34
CA PHE A 137 -28.12 2.76 -16.79
C PHE A 137 -27.01 2.09 -17.63
N ALA A 138 -27.19 2.03 -18.94
CA ALA A 138 -26.23 1.41 -19.85
C ALA A 138 -24.87 2.12 -19.82
N LEU A 139 -24.85 3.47 -19.79
CA LEU A 139 -23.61 4.24 -19.67
C LEU A 139 -22.97 4.08 -18.30
N SER A 140 -23.74 3.91 -17.23
CA SER A 140 -23.18 3.61 -15.90
C SER A 140 -22.46 2.27 -15.86
N VAL A 141 -23.11 1.20 -16.34
CA VAL A 141 -22.48 -0.13 -16.42
C VAL A 141 -21.30 -0.11 -17.39
N GLY A 142 -21.48 0.48 -18.56
CA GLY A 142 -20.45 0.59 -19.60
C GLY A 142 -19.23 1.37 -19.13
N ALA A 143 -19.42 2.50 -18.43
CA ALA A 143 -18.32 3.28 -17.88
C ALA A 143 -17.62 2.53 -16.73
N ALA A 144 -18.35 1.86 -15.83
CA ALA A 144 -17.75 1.08 -14.76
C ALA A 144 -16.83 -0.05 -15.30
N VAL A 145 -17.28 -0.76 -16.34
CA VAL A 145 -16.47 -1.78 -17.03
C VAL A 145 -15.33 -1.15 -17.82
N GLY A 146 -15.62 -0.08 -18.58
CA GLY A 146 -14.63 0.65 -19.39
C GLY A 146 -13.47 1.21 -18.57
N MET A 147 -13.75 1.62 -17.32
CA MET A 147 -12.73 2.11 -16.41
C MET A 147 -11.68 1.07 -16.03
N GLU A 148 -12.00 -0.23 -16.02
CA GLU A 148 -10.98 -1.28 -15.82
C GLU A 148 -9.96 -1.27 -16.98
N PHE A 149 -10.45 -1.17 -18.22
CA PHE A 149 -9.59 -1.12 -19.41
C PHE A 149 -8.77 0.18 -19.45
N TRP A 150 -9.41 1.30 -19.14
CA TRP A 150 -8.73 2.59 -19.03
C TRP A 150 -7.64 2.57 -17.94
N ALA A 151 -7.98 2.10 -16.74
CA ALA A 151 -7.04 2.03 -15.62
C ALA A 151 -5.87 1.10 -15.95
N ARG A 152 -6.12 -0.08 -16.53
CA ARG A 152 -5.08 -1.00 -16.99
C ARG A 152 -4.14 -0.35 -18.00
N TRP A 153 -4.70 0.34 -19.00
CA TRP A 153 -3.90 1.06 -20.00
C TRP A 153 -3.10 2.19 -19.36
N ALA A 154 -3.73 3.05 -18.55
CA ALA A 154 -3.09 4.18 -17.90
C ALA A 154 -1.98 3.72 -16.93
N HIS A 155 -2.23 2.65 -16.19
CA HIS A 155 -1.26 2.06 -15.27
C HIS A 155 0.00 1.62 -16.03
N ARG A 156 -0.16 0.89 -17.14
CA ARG A 156 0.97 0.46 -17.98
C ARG A 156 1.65 1.62 -18.72
N ALA A 157 0.88 2.44 -19.41
CA ALA A 157 1.38 3.39 -20.41
C ALA A 157 1.73 4.77 -19.83
N LEU A 158 1.17 5.14 -18.68
CA LEU A 158 1.41 6.42 -18.03
C LEU A 158 2.13 6.21 -16.70
N TRP A 159 1.56 5.43 -15.78
CA TRP A 159 2.07 5.32 -14.41
C TRP A 159 3.40 4.56 -14.33
N HIS A 160 3.58 3.49 -15.11
CA HIS A 160 4.87 2.78 -15.25
C HIS A 160 5.81 3.39 -16.30
N ALA A 161 5.45 4.55 -16.87
CA ALA A 161 6.26 5.25 -17.86
C ALA A 161 6.57 6.68 -17.41
N SER A 162 5.88 7.67 -17.98
CA SER A 162 6.16 9.10 -17.73
C SER A 162 5.82 9.55 -16.31
N LEU A 163 4.90 8.86 -15.62
CA LEU A 163 4.43 9.22 -14.27
C LEU A 163 4.98 8.29 -13.18
N TRP A 164 6.06 7.55 -13.46
CA TRP A 164 6.68 6.64 -12.49
C TRP A 164 7.07 7.33 -11.19
N HIS A 165 7.63 8.55 -11.23
CA HIS A 165 8.00 9.30 -10.03
C HIS A 165 6.84 9.49 -9.03
N MET A 166 5.58 9.49 -9.49
CA MET A 166 4.39 9.57 -8.62
C MET A 166 3.96 8.17 -8.18
N HIS A 167 3.97 7.20 -9.10
CA HIS A 167 3.56 5.83 -8.84
C HIS A 167 4.58 5.02 -8.02
N GLU A 168 5.86 5.39 -8.02
CA GLU A 168 6.91 4.70 -7.27
C GLU A 168 6.63 4.71 -5.76
N SER A 169 5.99 5.78 -5.25
CA SER A 169 5.54 5.86 -3.86
C SER A 169 4.63 4.69 -3.47
N HIS A 170 3.91 4.13 -4.45
CA HIS A 170 3.00 3.01 -4.30
C HIS A 170 3.68 1.64 -4.23
N HIS A 171 4.81 1.50 -4.92
CA HIS A 171 5.62 0.27 -4.95
C HIS A 171 6.52 0.13 -3.72
N ARG A 172 6.73 1.22 -2.98
CA ARG A 172 7.57 1.27 -1.79
C ARG A 172 6.73 1.08 -0.52
N PRO A 173 7.34 0.61 0.60
CA PRO A 173 6.66 0.60 1.89
C PRO A 173 6.17 2.00 2.26
N ARG A 174 4.88 2.10 2.58
CA ARG A 174 4.21 3.38 2.86
C ARG A 174 4.65 4.00 4.19
N ASP A 175 4.90 5.32 4.15
CA ASP A 175 5.10 6.17 5.32
C ASP A 175 3.93 7.18 5.48
N GLY A 176 3.08 6.97 6.48
CA GLY A 176 1.98 7.89 6.79
C GLY A 176 0.70 7.70 5.95
N PRO A 177 -0.35 8.50 6.16
CA PRO A 177 -1.71 8.24 5.67
C PRO A 177 -1.92 8.49 4.17
N PHE A 178 -1.08 9.27 3.50
CA PHE A 178 -1.21 9.67 2.10
C PHE A 178 0.02 9.28 1.28
N GLU A 179 -0.18 8.97 0.01
CA GLU A 179 0.89 8.70 -0.96
C GLU A 179 0.81 9.69 -2.13
N LEU A 180 1.93 9.98 -2.79
CA LEU A 180 1.92 10.81 -4.01
C LEU A 180 1.05 10.16 -5.10
N ASN A 181 0.94 8.84 -5.10
CA ASN A 181 0.05 8.06 -5.93
C ASN A 181 -1.45 8.41 -5.76
N ASP A 182 -1.86 8.95 -4.60
CA ASP A 182 -3.26 9.35 -4.34
C ASP A 182 -3.74 10.43 -5.34
N VAL A 183 -2.81 11.16 -5.98
CA VAL A 183 -3.14 12.13 -7.04
C VAL A 183 -3.88 11.46 -8.21
N PHE A 184 -3.56 10.22 -8.58
CA PHE A 184 -4.27 9.54 -9.67
C PHE A 184 -5.74 9.28 -9.33
N ALA A 185 -6.05 8.98 -8.07
CA ALA A 185 -7.43 8.83 -7.64
C ALA A 185 -8.19 10.17 -7.74
N ILE A 186 -7.56 11.27 -7.33
CA ILE A 186 -8.13 12.63 -7.43
C ILE A 186 -8.34 13.02 -8.90
N THR A 187 -7.33 12.82 -9.75
CA THR A 187 -7.40 13.15 -11.18
C THR A 187 -8.55 12.42 -11.88
N ASN A 188 -8.80 11.16 -11.54
CA ASN A 188 -9.92 10.40 -12.11
C ASN A 188 -11.29 10.76 -11.46
N ALA A 189 -11.29 11.25 -10.21
CA ALA A 189 -12.52 11.69 -9.54
C ALA A 189 -13.07 13.01 -10.11
N LEU A 190 -12.20 13.93 -10.56
CA LEU A 190 -12.62 15.23 -11.10
C LEU A 190 -13.57 15.11 -12.32
N PRO A 191 -13.26 14.32 -13.37
CA PRO A 191 -14.20 14.06 -14.46
C PRO A 191 -15.52 13.45 -14.00
N ALA A 192 -15.49 12.51 -13.04
CA ALA A 192 -16.70 11.88 -12.53
C ALA A 192 -17.61 12.90 -11.84
N ILE A 193 -17.04 13.77 -11.00
CA ILE A 193 -17.78 14.84 -10.33
C ILE A 193 -18.36 15.81 -11.36
N ALA A 194 -17.57 16.24 -12.34
CA ALA A 194 -18.04 17.16 -13.39
C ALA A 194 -19.23 16.56 -14.18
N LEU A 195 -19.14 15.30 -14.57
CA LEU A 195 -20.19 14.57 -15.29
C LEU A 195 -21.45 14.38 -14.43
N LEU A 196 -21.30 14.00 -13.16
CA LEU A 196 -22.41 13.88 -12.21
C LEU A 196 -23.09 15.23 -11.97
N SER A 197 -22.32 16.29 -11.73
CA SER A 197 -22.86 17.63 -11.52
C SER A 197 -23.62 18.13 -12.75
N TYR A 198 -23.02 18.04 -13.94
CA TYR A 198 -23.69 18.42 -15.18
C TYR A 198 -24.97 17.60 -15.39
N GLY A 199 -24.89 16.28 -15.21
CA GLY A 199 -26.02 15.38 -15.39
C GLY A 199 -27.13 15.54 -14.35
N PHE A 200 -26.81 16.01 -13.14
CA PHE A 200 -27.77 16.23 -12.06
C PHE A 200 -28.54 17.55 -12.23
N PHE A 201 -27.87 18.62 -12.65
CA PHE A 201 -28.48 19.95 -12.76
C PHE A 201 -29.16 20.24 -14.10
N ASN A 202 -29.03 19.36 -15.11
CA ASN A 202 -29.60 19.57 -16.44
C ASN A 202 -30.58 18.44 -16.83
N LYS A 203 -31.60 18.78 -17.62
CA LYS A 203 -32.59 17.84 -18.13
C LYS A 203 -32.26 17.33 -19.53
N GLY A 204 -32.71 16.10 -19.82
CA GLY A 204 -32.69 15.52 -21.15
C GLY A 204 -31.66 14.40 -21.31
N LEU A 205 -31.65 13.84 -22.52
CA LEU A 205 -30.86 12.64 -22.83
C LEU A 205 -29.37 12.82 -22.54
N ILE A 206 -28.75 13.88 -23.07
CA ILE A 206 -27.31 14.09 -22.92
C ILE A 206 -26.90 14.25 -21.45
N PRO A 207 -27.55 15.11 -20.63
CA PRO A 207 -27.32 15.12 -19.18
C PRO A 207 -27.53 13.76 -18.49
N GLY A 208 -28.54 12.99 -18.87
CA GLY A 208 -28.76 11.63 -18.36
C GLY A 208 -27.59 10.70 -18.65
N LEU A 209 -27.08 10.71 -19.88
CA LEU A 209 -25.89 9.95 -20.28
C LEU A 209 -24.63 10.39 -19.51
N CYS A 210 -24.42 11.70 -19.33
CA CYS A 210 -23.33 12.23 -18.52
C CYS A 210 -23.43 11.77 -17.06
N PHE A 211 -24.63 11.84 -16.47
CA PHE A 211 -24.87 11.35 -15.12
C PHE A 211 -24.54 9.85 -15.01
N GLY A 212 -25.01 9.05 -15.96
CA GLY A 212 -24.70 7.62 -16.05
C GLY A 212 -23.19 7.36 -16.11
N ALA A 213 -22.48 8.02 -17.03
CA ALA A 213 -21.03 7.86 -17.17
C ALA A 213 -20.28 8.25 -15.89
N GLY A 214 -20.63 9.40 -15.30
CA GLY A 214 -20.05 9.85 -14.02
C GLY A 214 -20.30 8.85 -12.89
N LEU A 215 -21.52 8.30 -12.80
CA LEU A 215 -21.88 7.27 -11.82
C LEU A 215 -21.04 6.01 -12.00
N GLY A 216 -20.87 5.54 -13.24
CA GLY A 216 -20.05 4.37 -13.55
C GLY A 216 -18.58 4.56 -13.14
N ILE A 217 -18.00 5.73 -13.43
CA ILE A 217 -16.64 6.08 -13.00
C ILE A 217 -16.53 6.09 -11.47
N THR A 218 -17.50 6.68 -10.77
CA THR A 218 -17.54 6.71 -9.30
C THR A 218 -17.65 5.31 -8.70
N VAL A 219 -18.52 4.46 -9.26
CA VAL A 219 -18.68 3.05 -8.81
C VAL A 219 -17.36 2.30 -8.97
N PHE A 220 -16.70 2.43 -10.13
CA PHE A 220 -15.38 1.83 -10.33
C PHE A 220 -14.35 2.38 -9.34
N GLY A 221 -14.29 3.71 -9.15
CA GLY A 221 -13.38 4.34 -8.20
C GLY A 221 -13.58 3.87 -6.76
N MET A 222 -14.83 3.71 -6.32
CA MET A 222 -15.14 3.11 -5.02
C MET A 222 -14.67 1.66 -4.94
N ALA A 223 -14.98 0.84 -5.95
CA ALA A 223 -14.55 -0.55 -5.99
C ALA A 223 -13.00 -0.66 -5.95
N TYR A 224 -12.31 0.23 -6.68
CA TYR A 224 -10.86 0.34 -6.66
C TYR A 224 -10.36 0.69 -5.25
N MET A 225 -10.89 1.72 -4.60
CA MET A 225 -10.49 2.07 -3.23
C MET A 225 -10.65 0.88 -2.26
N PHE A 226 -11.79 0.18 -2.27
CA PHE A 226 -12.02 -0.95 -1.36
C PHE A 226 -11.12 -2.14 -1.68
N VAL A 227 -10.96 -2.50 -2.95
CA VAL A 227 -10.18 -3.69 -3.34
C VAL A 227 -8.69 -3.39 -3.32
N HIS A 228 -8.24 -2.36 -4.02
CA HIS A 228 -6.83 -1.99 -4.10
C HIS A 228 -6.31 -1.46 -2.75
N ASP A 229 -6.82 -0.33 -2.27
CA ASP A 229 -6.28 0.30 -1.06
C ASP A 229 -6.68 -0.46 0.20
N GLY A 230 -7.94 -0.90 0.28
CA GLY A 230 -8.48 -1.62 1.41
C GLY A 230 -7.97 -3.06 1.49
N LEU A 231 -8.26 -3.90 0.49
CA LEU A 231 -7.95 -5.34 0.54
C LEU A 231 -6.48 -5.64 0.25
N VAL A 232 -5.92 -5.09 -0.84
CA VAL A 232 -4.55 -5.40 -1.24
C VAL A 232 -3.54 -4.69 -0.33
N HIS A 233 -3.69 -3.38 -0.16
CA HIS A 233 -2.75 -2.56 0.62
C HIS A 233 -3.06 -2.47 2.11
N ARG A 234 -4.20 -2.98 2.55
CA ARG A 234 -4.61 -3.01 3.96
C ARG A 234 -4.60 -1.61 4.59
N ARG A 235 -4.95 -0.58 3.80
CA ARG A 235 -5.04 0.82 4.26
C ARG A 235 -6.12 0.97 5.32
N PHE A 236 -7.21 0.22 5.19
CA PHE A 236 -8.32 0.16 6.14
C PHE A 236 -8.97 -1.24 6.12
N PRO A 237 -9.66 -1.66 7.19
CA PRO A 237 -10.31 -2.96 7.23
C PRO A 237 -11.51 -3.02 6.27
N VAL A 238 -11.55 -4.05 5.42
CA VAL A 238 -12.63 -4.28 4.43
C VAL A 238 -13.63 -5.36 4.85
N GLY A 239 -13.49 -5.89 6.07
CA GLY A 239 -14.41 -6.89 6.62
C GLY A 239 -14.54 -8.16 5.77
N PRO A 240 -15.75 -8.72 5.61
CA PRO A 240 -15.99 -9.99 4.90
C PRO A 240 -15.55 -10.01 3.43
N ILE A 241 -15.35 -8.83 2.82
CA ILE A 241 -14.90 -8.70 1.43
C ILE A 241 -13.53 -9.38 1.24
N ALA A 242 -12.69 -9.41 2.28
CA ALA A 242 -11.39 -10.09 2.24
C ALA A 242 -11.49 -11.62 2.12
N ASP A 243 -12.65 -12.19 2.42
CA ASP A 243 -12.87 -13.64 2.39
C ASP A 243 -13.45 -14.14 1.07
N VAL A 244 -13.85 -13.23 0.17
CA VAL A 244 -14.35 -13.58 -1.16
C VAL A 244 -13.23 -14.20 -1.99
N PRO A 245 -13.38 -15.45 -2.49
CA PRO A 245 -12.31 -16.16 -3.19
C PRO A 245 -11.72 -15.40 -4.38
N TYR A 246 -12.59 -14.77 -5.19
CA TYR A 246 -12.16 -13.99 -6.35
C TYR A 246 -11.34 -12.76 -5.95
N LEU A 247 -11.78 -12.00 -4.93
CA LEU A 247 -11.06 -10.80 -4.49
C LEU A 247 -9.73 -11.15 -3.82
N ARG A 248 -9.64 -12.31 -3.16
CA ARG A 248 -8.36 -12.85 -2.67
C ARG A 248 -7.41 -13.15 -3.82
N ARG A 249 -7.92 -13.69 -4.93
CA ARG A 249 -7.14 -13.95 -6.14
C ARG A 249 -6.68 -12.65 -6.82
N VAL A 250 -7.53 -11.63 -6.87
CA VAL A 250 -7.14 -10.27 -7.29
C VAL A 250 -6.02 -9.71 -6.42
N ALA A 251 -6.14 -9.83 -5.09
CA ALA A 251 -5.13 -9.36 -4.16
C ALA A 251 -3.79 -10.10 -4.31
N ALA A 252 -3.83 -11.41 -4.59
CA ALA A 252 -2.63 -12.20 -4.88
C ALA A 252 -1.95 -11.74 -6.18
N ALA A 253 -2.73 -11.52 -7.25
CA ALA A 253 -2.21 -11.05 -8.53
C ALA A 253 -1.55 -9.67 -8.39
N HIS A 254 -2.15 -8.74 -7.63
CA HIS A 254 -1.54 -7.43 -7.38
C HIS A 254 -0.29 -7.51 -6.51
N GLN A 255 -0.19 -8.46 -5.57
CA GLN A 255 1.07 -8.66 -4.83
C GLN A 255 2.20 -9.18 -5.73
N LEU A 256 1.86 -9.97 -6.76
CA LEU A 256 2.84 -10.34 -7.79
C LEU A 256 3.30 -9.13 -8.60
N HIS A 257 2.41 -8.18 -8.91
CA HIS A 257 2.77 -6.91 -9.54
C HIS A 257 3.82 -6.14 -8.72
N HIS A 258 3.58 -5.95 -7.42
CA HIS A 258 4.52 -5.29 -6.50
C HIS A 258 5.85 -6.03 -6.32
N SER A 259 5.88 -7.33 -6.63
CA SER A 259 7.13 -8.11 -6.64
C SER A 259 7.93 -7.94 -7.95
N GLU A 260 7.44 -7.14 -8.89
CA GLU A 260 8.01 -6.89 -10.22
C GLU A 260 8.24 -8.18 -11.06
N LYS A 261 7.59 -9.29 -10.68
CA LYS A 261 7.61 -10.53 -11.46
C LYS A 261 6.85 -10.33 -12.77
N PHE A 262 7.05 -11.25 -13.72
CA PHE A 262 6.33 -11.25 -15.00
C PHE A 262 6.43 -9.93 -15.78
N TYR A 263 7.61 -9.29 -15.75
CA TYR A 263 7.86 -8.00 -16.42
C TYR A 263 6.95 -6.86 -15.90
N GLY A 264 6.56 -6.91 -14.63
CA GLY A 264 5.68 -5.90 -14.02
C GLY A 264 4.18 -6.15 -14.26
N LEU A 265 3.78 -7.32 -14.75
CA LEU A 265 2.36 -7.71 -14.81
C LEU A 265 1.83 -8.15 -13.43
N PRO A 266 0.51 -8.02 -13.17
CA PRO A 266 -0.52 -7.41 -14.01
C PRO A 266 -0.63 -5.88 -13.86
N TYR A 267 -1.27 -5.21 -14.83
CA TYR A 267 -1.61 -3.78 -14.72
C TYR A 267 -3.09 -3.51 -14.41
N GLY A 268 -3.99 -4.44 -14.75
CA GLY A 268 -5.39 -4.38 -14.38
C GLY A 268 -5.62 -4.80 -12.94
N LEU A 269 -6.66 -4.25 -12.31
CA LEU A 269 -7.02 -4.62 -10.94
C LEU A 269 -7.84 -5.91 -10.96
N PHE A 270 -9.03 -5.87 -11.57
CA PHE A 270 -9.92 -7.02 -11.61
C PHE A 270 -9.49 -8.04 -12.66
N MET A 271 -8.91 -7.59 -13.78
CA MET A 271 -8.35 -8.48 -14.80
C MET A 271 -6.96 -9.01 -14.45
N GLY A 272 -6.35 -8.55 -13.34
CA GLY A 272 -4.99 -8.91 -12.99
C GLY A 272 -4.72 -10.43 -12.90
N PRO A 273 -5.62 -11.25 -12.34
CA PRO A 273 -5.45 -12.70 -12.36
C PRO A 273 -5.42 -13.31 -13.77
N GLN A 274 -6.19 -12.77 -14.71
CA GLN A 274 -6.20 -13.24 -16.10
C GLN A 274 -4.88 -12.88 -16.80
N GLU A 275 -4.37 -11.67 -16.60
CA GLU A 275 -3.10 -11.23 -17.18
C GLU A 275 -1.91 -12.08 -16.71
N ILE A 276 -1.90 -12.48 -15.43
CA ILE A 276 -0.88 -13.39 -14.90
C ILE A 276 -1.00 -14.79 -15.52
N GLU A 277 -2.22 -15.30 -15.70
CA GLU A 277 -2.41 -16.60 -16.34
C GLU A 277 -2.00 -16.60 -17.81
N GLU A 278 -2.33 -15.54 -18.55
CA GLU A 278 -1.91 -15.35 -19.94
C GLU A 278 -0.39 -15.26 -20.07
N ALA A 279 0.30 -14.71 -19.06
CA ALA A 279 1.76 -14.69 -18.96
C ALA A 279 2.38 -16.03 -18.49
N GLY A 280 1.59 -17.09 -18.29
CA GLY A 280 2.04 -18.39 -17.82
C GLY A 280 2.31 -18.47 -16.32
N GLY A 281 1.88 -17.48 -15.53
CA GLY A 281 2.15 -17.36 -14.10
C GLY A 281 1.15 -18.04 -13.17
N ARG A 282 0.35 -18.99 -13.65
CA ARG A 282 -0.72 -19.65 -12.87
C ARG A 282 -0.21 -20.28 -11.57
N GLU A 283 0.94 -20.95 -11.62
CA GLU A 283 1.51 -21.60 -10.44
C GLU A 283 1.95 -20.58 -9.36
N GLU A 284 2.58 -19.47 -9.77
CA GLU A 284 2.97 -18.41 -8.84
C GLU A 284 1.76 -17.71 -8.24
N LEU A 285 0.70 -17.50 -9.04
CA LEU A 285 -0.57 -16.97 -8.55
C LEU A 285 -1.19 -17.88 -7.49
N GLU A 286 -1.26 -19.18 -7.75
CA GLU A 286 -1.82 -20.15 -6.81
C GLU A 286 -1.01 -20.24 -5.51
N LYS A 287 0.33 -20.22 -5.61
CA LYS A 287 1.21 -20.15 -4.43
C LYS A 287 0.90 -18.92 -3.57
N GLU A 288 0.71 -17.75 -4.17
CA GLU A 288 0.43 -16.52 -3.44
C GLU A 288 -1.00 -16.53 -2.83
N ILE A 289 -1.99 -17.08 -3.54
CA ILE A 289 -3.35 -17.30 -3.00
C ILE A 289 -3.30 -18.20 -1.75
N GLN A 290 -2.56 -19.30 -1.80
CA GLN A 290 -2.39 -20.21 -0.66
C GLN A 290 -1.68 -19.51 0.51
N ARG A 291 -0.65 -18.71 0.22
CA ARG A 291 0.06 -17.93 1.23
C ARG A 291 -0.88 -16.94 1.95
N LEU A 292 -1.69 -16.19 1.20
CA LEU A 292 -2.67 -15.27 1.76
C LEU A 292 -3.75 -15.98 2.57
N THR A 293 -4.21 -17.13 2.08
CA THR A 293 -5.21 -17.96 2.78
C THR A 293 -4.67 -18.48 4.11
N LYS A 294 -3.42 -18.98 4.14
CA LYS A 294 -2.75 -19.40 5.39
C LYS A 294 -2.58 -18.23 6.36
N ARG A 295 -2.19 -17.05 5.85
CA ARG A 295 -2.04 -15.84 6.68
C ARG A 295 -3.36 -15.38 7.30
N SER A 296 -4.48 -15.50 6.57
CA SER A 296 -5.81 -15.17 7.10
C SER A 296 -6.22 -16.14 8.22
N LYS A 297 -6.02 -17.45 8.00
CA LYS A 297 -6.36 -18.50 8.98
C LYS A 297 -5.50 -18.48 10.25
N GLY A 298 -4.25 -18.06 10.17
CA GLY A 298 -3.35 -17.94 11.33
C GLY A 298 -3.50 -16.65 12.13
N SER A 299 -4.36 -15.74 11.67
CA SER A 299 -4.63 -14.45 12.32
C SER A 299 -6.02 -14.36 12.96
N GLN A 300 -6.80 -15.44 12.86
CA GLN A 300 -8.04 -15.71 13.62
C GLN A 300 -7.69 -16.54 14.85
#